data_AF-A0A8H3XL26-F1
#
_entry.id   AF-A0A8H3XL26-F1
#
_cell.length_a   1.000
_cell.length_b   1.000
_cell.length_c   1.000
_cell.angle_alpha   90.00
_cell.angle_beta   90.00
_cell.angle_gamma   90.00
#
_symmetry.space_group_name_H-M   'P 1'
#
loop_
_entity.id
_entity.type
_entity.pdbx_description
1 polymer ?
#
loop_
_entity_poly.entity_id
_entity_poly.type
_entity_poly.pdbx_seq_one_letter_code
_entity_poly.pdbx_strand_id
1 'polypeptide(L)'
;MIADAEKYRAEDEKVALRIQARNALESYVYNLRNTLQDENKINVDDKRKLEDVIKKAITWLENNQEAEMEEYEYKQKSIEETANPIMVD
;
A
#
# COMPACT_ATOMS: atom_id res chain seq x y z
N MET A 1 -12.75 13.22 33.10
CA MET A 1 -13.89 13.72 32.30
C MET A 1 -13.57 14.76 31.21
N ILE A 2 -12.41 15.44 31.19
CA ILE A 2 -11.90 16.08 29.95
C ILE A 2 -10.76 15.23 29.36
N ALA A 3 -9.84 14.76 30.22
CA ALA A 3 -8.74 13.88 29.82
C ALA A 3 -9.20 12.56 29.16
N ASP A 4 -10.31 11.97 29.63
CA ASP A 4 -10.85 10.74 29.02
C ASP A 4 -11.39 11.02 27.61
N ALA A 5 -12.06 12.16 27.41
CA ALA A 5 -12.59 12.55 26.10
C ALA A 5 -11.49 12.88 25.08
N GLU A 6 -10.39 13.50 25.52
CA GLU A 6 -9.21 13.73 24.68
C GLU A 6 -8.50 12.42 24.32
N LYS A 7 -8.39 11.48 25.27
CA LYS A 7 -7.82 10.16 25.02
C LYS A 7 -8.61 9.38 23.97
N TYR A 8 -9.94 9.30 24.11
CA TYR A 8 -10.78 8.60 23.14
C TYR A 8 -10.68 9.21 21.74
N ARG A 9 -10.65 10.55 21.65
CA ARG A 9 -10.47 11.24 20.36
C ARG A 9 -9.15 10.88 19.68
N ALA A 10 -8.05 10.84 20.45
CA ALA A 10 -6.74 10.48 19.90
C ALA A 10 -6.66 9.01 19.48
N GLU A 11 -7.32 8.10 20.20
CA GLU A 11 -7.43 6.68 19.82
C GLU A 11 -8.27 6.51 18.54
N ASP A 12 -9.41 7.19 18.42
CA ASP A 12 -10.25 7.18 17.22
C ASP A 12 -9.51 7.73 15.99
N GLU A 13 -8.76 8.82 16.17
CA GLU A 13 -7.95 9.43 15.10
C GLU A 13 -6.85 8.47 14.61
N LYS A 14 -6.14 7.80 15.53
CA LYS A 14 -5.14 6.79 15.17
C LYS A 14 -5.73 5.64 14.37
N VAL A 15 -6.89 5.12 14.80
CA VAL A 15 -7.58 4.04 14.09
C VAL A 15 -8.01 4.50 12.69
N ALA A 16 -8.58 5.70 12.58
CA ALA A 16 -9.00 6.27 11.30
C ALA A 16 -7.82 6.43 10.34
N LEU A 17 -6.70 6.96 10.81
CA LEU A 17 -5.50 7.14 10.02
C LEU A 17 -4.87 5.82 9.57
N ARG A 18 -4.83 4.81 10.45
CA ARG A 18 -4.39 3.45 10.10
C ARG A 18 -5.24 2.85 8.98
N ILE A 19 -6.56 2.99 9.07
CA ILE A 19 -7.48 2.52 8.03
C ILE A 19 -7.24 3.26 6.70
N GLN A 20 -7.02 4.57 6.74
CA GLN A 20 -6.71 5.35 5.55
C GLN A 20 -5.40 4.90 4.89
N ALA A 21 -4.34 4.69 5.67
CA ALA A 21 -3.05 4.22 5.16
C ALA A 21 -3.16 2.81 4.52
N ARG A 22 -3.90 1.90 5.16
CA ARG A 22 -4.20 0.58 4.58
C ARG A 22 -4.94 0.69 3.25
N ASN A 23 -6.01 1.49 3.21
CA ASN A 23 -6.83 1.66 2.01
C ASN A 23 -6.03 2.31 0.86
N ALA A 24 -5.12 3.23 1.19
CA ALA A 24 -4.23 3.85 0.22
C ALA A 24 -3.30 2.83 -0.42
N LEU A 25 -2.63 2.01 0.41
CA LEU A 25 -1.76 0.93 -0.07
C LEU A 25 -2.53 -0.09 -0.92
N GLU A 26 -3.69 -0.54 -0.42
CA GLU A 26 -4.54 -1.50 -1.14
C GLU A 26 -4.96 -0.95 -2.50
N SER A 27 -5.48 0.27 -2.55
CA SER A 27 -5.88 0.94 -3.78
C SER A 27 -4.71 1.07 -4.76
N TYR A 28 -3.53 1.48 -4.27
CA TYR A 28 -2.34 1.62 -5.09
C TYR A 28 -1.91 0.28 -5.72
N VAL A 29 -1.86 -0.79 -4.92
CA VAL A 29 -1.45 -2.13 -5.39
C VAL A 29 -2.42 -2.67 -6.44
N TYR A 30 -3.73 -2.52 -6.24
CA TYR A 30 -4.73 -2.96 -7.22
C TYR A 30 -4.71 -2.11 -8.49
N ASN A 31 -4.54 -0.79 -8.38
CA ASN A 31 -4.37 0.08 -9.54
C ASN A 31 -3.14 -0.31 -10.35
N LEU A 32 -1.99 -0.50 -9.70
CA LEU A 32 -0.75 -0.93 -10.35
C LEU A 32 -0.93 -2.29 -11.06
N ARG A 33 -1.63 -3.24 -10.44
CA ARG A 33 -1.98 -4.53 -11.06
C ARG A 33 -2.80 -4.35 -12.34
N ASN A 34 -3.83 -3.52 -12.30
CA ASN A 34 -4.69 -3.29 -13.46
C ASN A 34 -3.90 -2.60 -14.58
N THR A 35 -3.12 -1.55 -14.26
CA THR A 35 -2.30 -0.87 -15.26
C THR A 35 -1.27 -1.82 -15.90
N LEU A 36 -0.64 -2.70 -15.12
CA LEU A 36 0.31 -3.69 -15.65
C LEU A 36 -0.35 -4.72 -16.58
N GLN A 37 -1.62 -5.05 -16.33
CA GLN A 37 -2.39 -5.95 -17.19
C GLN A 37 -2.72 -5.28 -18.53
N ASP A 38 -3.02 -3.97 -18.51
CA ASP A 38 -3.36 -3.20 -19.70
C ASP A 38 -2.13 -2.73 -20.50
N GLU A 39 -0.96 -2.62 -19.86
CA GLU A 39 0.27 -2.15 -20.49
C GLU A 39 1.02 -3.28 -21.22
N ASN A 40 1.28 -3.04 -22.50
CA ASN A 40 1.95 -3.98 -23.42
C ASN A 40 3.37 -3.54 -23.81
N LYS A 41 3.79 -2.33 -23.41
CA LYS A 41 5.11 -1.76 -23.73
C LYS A 41 6.20 -2.11 -22.71
N ILE A 42 5.81 -2.57 -21.52
CA ILE A 42 6.76 -3.01 -20.49
C ILE A 42 7.40 -4.34 -20.94
N ASN A 43 8.72 -4.43 -20.87
CA ASN A 43 9.43 -5.64 -21.23
C ASN A 43 9.09 -6.81 -20.27
N VAL A 44 9.39 -8.04 -20.68
CA VAL A 44 8.98 -9.24 -19.94
C VAL A 44 9.61 -9.32 -18.55
N ASP A 45 10.85 -8.88 -18.39
CA ASP A 45 11.58 -8.99 -17.12
C ASP A 45 11.04 -7.99 -16.10
N ASP A 46 10.81 -6.75 -16.52
CA ASP A 46 10.20 -5.73 -15.68
C ASP A 46 8.74 -6.04 -15.35
N LYS A 47 7.98 -6.59 -16.31
CA LYS A 47 6.61 -7.06 -16.05
C LYS A 47 6.59 -8.14 -14.98
N ARG A 48 7.50 -9.13 -15.05
CA ARG A 48 7.63 -10.17 -14.01
C ARG A 48 8.02 -9.59 -12.66
N LYS A 49 8.91 -8.61 -12.62
CA LYS A 49 9.34 -7.94 -11.38
C LYS A 49 8.17 -7.21 -10.72
N LEU A 50 7.36 -6.48 -11.50
CA LEU A 50 6.16 -5.83 -10.99
C LEU A 50 5.12 -6.84 -10.51
N GLU A 51 4.86 -7.91 -11.27
CA GLU A 51 3.93 -8.96 -10.85
C GLU A 51 4.32 -9.60 -9.50
N ASP A 52 5.61 -9.85 -9.28
CA ASP A 52 6.11 -10.39 -8.02
C ASP A 52 5.95 -9.40 -6.86
N VAL A 53 6.27 -8.12 -7.08
CA VAL A 53 6.08 -7.06 -6.07
C VAL A 53 4.61 -6.90 -5.70
N ILE A 54 3.72 -6.87 -6.70
CA ILE A 54 2.27 -6.78 -6.49
C ILE A 54 1.76 -7.98 -5.68
N LYS A 55 2.14 -9.20 -6.07
CA LYS A 55 1.74 -10.42 -5.34
C LYS A 55 2.21 -10.37 -3.88
N LYS A 56 3.47 -10.01 -3.65
CA LYS A 56 4.03 -9.85 -2.30
C LYS A 56 3.31 -8.77 -1.50
N ALA A 57 2.89 -7.68 -2.14
CA ALA A 57 2.15 -6.61 -1.47
C ALA A 57 0.74 -7.05 -1.06
N ILE A 58 0.01 -7.75 -1.94
CA ILE A 58 -1.31 -8.32 -1.63
C ILE A 58 -1.21 -9.31 -0.46
N THR A 59 -0.29 -10.28 -0.53
CA THR A 59 -0.09 -11.23 0.57
C THR A 59 0.32 -10.54 1.89
N TRP A 60 1.09 -9.45 1.80
CA TRP A 60 1.43 -8.67 2.99
C TRP A 60 0.19 -7.97 3.56
N LEU A 61 -0.65 -7.34 2.74
CA LEU A 61 -1.92 -6.72 3.18
C LEU A 61 -2.87 -7.74 3.84
N GLU A 62 -2.95 -8.96 3.30
CA GLU A 62 -3.79 -10.04 3.84
C GLU A 62 -3.31 -10.51 5.22
N ASN A 63 -2.00 -10.60 5.41
CA ASN A 63 -1.38 -11.09 6.66
C ASN A 63 -1.18 -10.01 7.72
N ASN A 64 -1.24 -8.73 7.36
CA ASN A 64 -0.94 -7.61 8.24
C ASN A 64 -2.12 -6.63 8.30
N GLN A 65 -3.33 -7.12 8.58
CA GLN A 65 -4.56 -6.31 8.64
C GLN A 65 -4.61 -5.34 9.84
N GLU A 66 -3.77 -5.59 10.85
CA GLU A 66 -3.68 -4.80 12.07
C GLU A 66 -2.36 -4.01 12.17
N ALA A 67 -1.59 -3.93 11.07
CA ALA A 67 -0.33 -3.18 11.03
C ALA A 67 -0.53 -1.71 11.40
N GLU A 68 0.51 -1.07 11.92
CA GLU A 68 0.47 0.35 12.21
C GLU A 68 0.48 1.20 10.93
N MET A 69 0.04 2.46 11.04
CA MET A 69 -0.01 3.40 9.92
C MET A 69 1.35 3.48 9.21
N GLU A 70 2.43 3.61 9.97
CA GLU A 70 3.78 3.76 9.46
C GLU A 70 4.26 2.52 8.69
N GLU A 71 3.76 1.33 9.05
CA GLU A 71 4.09 0.09 8.34
C GLU A 71 3.42 0.05 6.96
N TYR A 72 2.16 0.48 6.87
CA TYR A 72 1.47 0.63 5.59
C TYR A 72 2.17 1.65 4.68
N GLU A 73 2.54 2.81 5.23
CA GLU A 73 3.25 3.85 4.47
C GLU A 73 4.63 3.39 4.00
N TYR A 74 5.40 2.72 4.87
CA TYR A 74 6.70 2.18 4.51
C TYR A 74 6.56 1.12 3.42
N LYS A 75 5.57 0.24 3.53
CA LYS A 75 5.29 -0.78 2.52
C LYS A 75 4.94 -0.15 1.18
N GLN A 76 4.14 0.91 1.17
CA GLN A 76 3.80 1.64 -0.06
C GLN A 76 5.05 2.24 -0.71
N LYS A 77 5.90 2.95 0.05
CA LYS A 77 7.15 3.54 -0.45
C LYS A 77 8.07 2.49 -1.08
N SER A 78 8.23 1.33 -0.43
CA SER A 78 9.04 0.23 -0.95
C SER A 78 8.53 -0.31 -2.29
N ILE A 79 7.21 -0.31 -2.51
CA ILE A 79 6.63 -0.70 -3.80
C ILE A 79 6.88 0.39 -4.85
N GLU A 80 6.66 1.65 -4.48
CA GLU A 80 6.89 2.81 -5.37
C GLU A 80 8.33 2.90 -5.87
N GLU A 81 9.32 2.61 -5.02
CA GLU A 81 10.75 2.57 -5.39
C GLU A 81 11.05 1.55 -6.51
N THR A 82 10.28 0.46 -6.58
CA THR A 82 10.42 -0.53 -7.66
C THR A 82 9.52 -0.23 -8.84
N ALA A 83 8.30 0.26 -8.58
CA ALA A 83 7.28 0.43 -9.60
C ALA A 83 7.50 1.68 -10.46
N ASN A 84 7.82 2.81 -9.83
CA ASN A 84 7.91 4.09 -10.53
C ASN A 84 8.96 4.09 -11.66
N PRO A 85 10.19 3.55 -11.47
CA PRO A 85 11.17 3.51 -12.56
C PRO A 85 10.73 2.66 -13.76
N ILE A 86 9.88 1.65 -13.55
CA ILE A 86 9.40 0.75 -14.61
C ILE A 86 8.19 1.36 -15.34
N MET A 87 7.31 2.04 -14.61
CA MET A 87 6.06 2.58 -15.15
C MET A 87 6.22 3.92 -15.89
N VAL A 88 7.36 4.60 -15.69
CA VAL A 88 7.65 5.92 -16.27
C VAL A 88 8.60 5.83 -17.48
N ASP A 89 9.21 4.67 -17.71
CA ASP A 89 10.06 4.36 -18.90
C ASP A 89 9.20 4.04 -20.14
#